data_AF-A0A655XNU4-F1
#
_entry.id   AF-A0A655XNU4-F1
#
_cell.length_a   1.000
_cell.length_b   1.000
_cell.length_c   1.000
_cell.angle_alpha   90.00
_cell.angle_beta   90.00
_cell.angle_gamma   90.00
#
_symmetry.space_group_name_H-M   'P 1'
#
loop_
_entity.id
_entity.type
_entity.pdbx_description
1 polymer ?
#
loop_
_entity_poly.entity_id
_entity_poly.type
_entity_poly.pdbx_seq_one_letter_code
_entity_poly.pdbx_strand_id
1 'polypeptide(L)'
;MLERDDFKKRYNNGQPIAIHEFMYPLLQGYDSVAMETDVELGGTDQKFNLLMGRELQKANGQKPQVVLMMPLLVGLDGEKKMSKSAHNYIGVSEAPSEMFGKIMSISDDLMWSYYELLSFRPLEEVAQFKAEVANGANPRDIKILLAKEIIARFHSQADADAAEQEFINRFQKGAMPEEMPEFEFESGIAIPNLLKEAGLVASTSDALRMIKQGAVKLDGEKLEDAKLIPACGTSVYQVGKRKFARVTIK
;
A
#
# COMPACT_ATOMS: atom_id res chain seq x y z
N MET A 1 5.51 -4.63 38.73
CA MET A 1 4.08 -4.61 38.30
C MET A 1 3.51 -3.20 38.25
N LEU A 2 3.38 -2.49 39.38
CA LEU A 2 2.91 -1.09 39.41
C LEU A 2 3.89 -0.07 38.78
N GLU A 3 5.14 -0.46 38.57
CA GLU A 3 6.15 0.33 37.86
C GLU A 3 5.93 0.37 36.33
N ARG A 4 4.99 -0.42 35.79
CA ARG A 4 4.64 -0.34 34.37
C ARG A 4 3.93 0.99 34.11
N ASP A 5 4.45 1.77 33.16
CA ASP A 5 3.94 3.10 32.86
C ASP A 5 2.44 3.14 32.56
N ASP A 6 1.90 2.11 31.91
CA ASP A 6 0.47 2.02 31.60
C ASP A 6 -0.40 1.87 32.87
N PHE A 7 -0.05 0.94 33.77
CA PHE A 7 -0.76 0.79 35.05
C PHE A 7 -0.60 2.03 35.92
N LYS A 8 0.58 2.64 35.93
CA LYS A 8 0.84 3.88 36.67
C LYS A 8 -0.04 5.04 36.16
N LYS A 9 -0.17 5.20 34.83
CA LYS A 9 -1.05 6.20 34.22
C LYS A 9 -2.52 5.92 34.52
N ARG A 10 -2.99 4.68 34.34
CA ARG A 10 -4.39 4.31 34.60
C ARG A 10 -4.76 4.49 36.07
N TYR A 11 -3.90 4.08 36.99
CA TYR A 11 -4.08 4.25 38.41
C TYR A 11 -4.18 5.74 38.80
N ASN A 12 -3.26 6.57 38.30
CA ASN A 12 -3.28 8.02 38.53
C ASN A 12 -4.52 8.71 37.93
N ASN A 13 -5.05 8.18 36.83
CA ASN A 13 -6.25 8.71 36.16
C ASN A 13 -7.57 8.12 36.70
N GLY A 14 -7.53 7.31 37.77
CA GLY A 14 -8.72 6.67 38.33
C GLY A 14 -9.39 5.67 37.39
N GLN A 15 -8.68 5.19 36.36
CA GLN A 15 -9.21 4.20 35.43
C GLN A 15 -9.12 2.81 36.08
N PRO A 16 -10.22 2.03 36.08
CA PRO A 16 -10.22 0.70 36.70
C PRO A 16 -9.13 -0.19 36.10
N ILE A 17 -8.45 -0.98 36.94
CA ILE A 17 -7.51 -2.01 36.51
C ILE A 17 -7.99 -3.33 37.11
N ALA A 18 -8.29 -4.32 36.27
CA ALA A 18 -8.80 -5.59 36.74
C ALA A 18 -7.66 -6.53 37.19
N ILE A 19 -7.93 -7.40 38.16
CA ILE A 19 -6.94 -8.33 38.74
C ILE A 19 -6.29 -9.21 37.66
N HIS A 20 -7.08 -9.68 36.69
CA HIS A 20 -6.56 -10.53 35.61
C HIS A 20 -5.50 -9.80 34.75
N GLU A 21 -5.55 -8.47 34.65
CA GLU A 21 -4.53 -7.68 33.94
C GLU A 21 -3.18 -7.73 34.67
N PHE A 22 -3.18 -7.87 36.00
CA PHE A 22 -1.97 -8.08 36.80
C PHE A 22 -1.45 -9.52 36.70
N MET A 23 -2.33 -10.50 36.48
CA MET A 23 -1.92 -11.90 36.36
C MET A 23 -1.26 -12.19 35.02
N TYR A 24 -1.70 -11.52 33.95
CA TYR A 24 -1.25 -11.80 32.58
C TYR A 24 0.30 -11.83 32.41
N PRO A 25 1.09 -10.85 32.89
CA PRO A 25 2.54 -10.90 32.74
C PRO A 25 3.20 -12.06 33.50
N LEU A 26 2.61 -12.51 34.62
CA LEU A 26 3.12 -13.67 35.35
C LEU A 26 2.85 -14.96 34.59
N LEU A 27 1.65 -15.08 34.01
CA LEU A 27 1.28 -16.24 33.19
C LEU A 27 2.18 -16.33 31.95
N GLN A 28 2.30 -15.24 31.19
CA GLN A 28 3.20 -15.20 30.03
C GLN A 28 4.65 -15.47 30.41
N GLY A 29 5.15 -14.87 31.51
CA GLY A 29 6.52 -15.12 31.95
C GLY A 29 6.74 -16.56 32.45
N TYR A 30 5.70 -17.20 32.99
CA TYR A 30 5.78 -18.61 33.39
C TYR A 30 5.85 -19.54 32.18
N ASP A 31 5.33 -19.14 31.01
CA ASP A 31 5.53 -19.90 29.77
C ASP A 31 7.03 -20.06 29.47
N SER A 32 7.86 -19.03 29.69
CA SER A 32 9.32 -19.11 29.55
C SER A 32 9.95 -20.13 30.52
N VAL A 33 9.41 -20.25 31.74
CA VAL A 33 9.86 -21.24 32.73
C VAL A 33 9.49 -22.64 32.33
N ALA A 34 8.23 -22.85 31.93
CA ALA A 34 7.69 -24.14 31.54
C ALA A 34 8.35 -24.68 30.26
N MET A 35 8.71 -23.80 29.33
CA MET A 35 9.36 -24.13 28.07
C MET A 35 10.89 -24.17 28.16
N GLU A 36 11.48 -23.80 29.31
CA GLU A 36 12.94 -23.68 29.51
C GLU A 36 13.60 -22.80 28.43
N THR A 37 12.94 -21.70 28.06
CA THR A 37 13.31 -20.87 26.92
C THR A 37 14.71 -20.28 27.04
N ASP A 38 15.58 -20.50 26.05
CA ASP A 38 16.88 -19.83 25.94
C ASP A 38 16.77 -18.43 25.32
N VAL A 39 15.86 -18.25 24.36
CA VAL A 39 15.66 -16.99 23.62
C VAL A 39 14.16 -16.74 23.41
N GLU A 40 13.68 -15.57 23.82
CA GLU A 40 12.31 -15.13 23.54
C GLU A 40 12.32 -13.86 22.67
N LEU A 41 11.50 -13.88 21.62
CA LEU A 41 11.33 -12.77 20.69
C LEU A 41 10.01 -12.05 20.97
N GLY A 42 10.00 -10.73 20.84
CA GLY A 42 8.77 -9.96 20.92
C GLY A 42 8.88 -8.55 20.37
N GLY A 43 7.75 -7.87 20.24
CA GLY A 43 7.73 -6.43 19.92
C GLY A 43 8.29 -5.60 21.08
N THR A 44 8.75 -4.38 20.81
CA THR A 44 9.20 -3.45 21.86
C THR A 44 8.11 -3.13 22.89
N ASP A 45 6.83 -3.28 22.54
CA ASP A 45 5.70 -3.13 23.46
C ASP A 45 5.53 -4.30 24.45
N GLN A 46 6.24 -5.42 24.24
CA GLN A 46 6.27 -6.59 25.12
C GLN A 46 7.43 -6.58 26.13
N LYS A 47 8.28 -5.55 26.14
CA LYS A 47 9.50 -5.48 26.98
C LYS A 47 9.27 -5.92 28.43
N PHE A 48 8.20 -5.41 29.06
CA PHE A 48 7.90 -5.74 30.45
C PHE A 48 7.59 -7.24 30.66
N ASN A 49 6.79 -7.83 29.77
CA ASN A 49 6.40 -9.23 29.87
C ASN A 49 7.59 -10.17 29.58
N LEU A 50 8.40 -9.85 28.57
CA LEU A 50 9.62 -10.60 28.23
C LEU A 50 10.63 -10.62 29.39
N LEU A 51 10.78 -9.49 30.08
CA LEU A 51 11.63 -9.40 31.27
C LEU A 51 11.03 -10.13 32.49
N MET A 52 9.70 -10.24 32.57
CA MET A 52 9.05 -11.05 33.62
C MET A 52 9.43 -12.52 33.48
N GLY A 53 9.39 -13.08 32.26
CA GLY A 53 9.82 -14.46 32.01
C GLY A 53 11.27 -14.70 32.43
N ARG A 54 12.15 -13.76 32.09
CA ARG A 54 13.56 -13.80 32.50
C ARG A 54 13.74 -13.83 34.02
N GLU A 55 13.01 -13.00 34.77
CA GLU A 55 13.09 -12.98 36.24
C GLU A 55 12.47 -14.23 36.86
N LEU A 56 11.37 -14.77 36.30
CA LEU A 56 10.75 -15.99 36.78
C LEU A 56 11.64 -17.22 36.57
N GLN A 57 12.33 -17.33 35.42
CA GLN A 57 13.31 -18.39 35.19
C GLN A 57 14.43 -18.35 36.24
N LYS A 58 14.96 -17.16 36.52
CA LYS A 58 15.96 -16.96 37.58
C LYS A 58 15.45 -17.40 38.95
N ALA A 59 14.21 -17.05 39.30
CA ALA A 59 13.58 -17.45 40.56
C ALA A 59 13.36 -18.97 40.66
N ASN A 60 13.21 -19.65 39.52
CA ASN A 60 13.10 -21.12 39.43
C ASN A 60 14.46 -21.83 39.29
N GLY A 61 15.57 -21.11 39.45
CA GLY A 61 16.92 -21.68 39.30
C GLY A 61 17.33 -22.03 37.87
N GLN A 62 16.54 -21.62 36.88
CA GLN A 62 16.85 -21.80 35.47
C GLN A 62 17.77 -20.68 34.95
N LYS A 63 18.45 -20.96 33.84
CA LYS A 63 19.23 -19.96 33.12
C LYS A 63 18.27 -18.93 32.52
N PRO A 64 18.43 -17.62 32.78
CA PRO A 64 17.50 -16.62 32.27
C PRO A 64 17.64 -16.38 30.75
N GLN A 65 16.52 -16.37 30.05
CA GLN A 65 16.41 -16.22 28.60
C GLN A 65 17.01 -14.92 28.07
N VAL A 66 17.59 -14.97 26.87
CA VAL A 66 17.94 -13.79 26.08
C VAL A 66 16.67 -13.21 25.46
N VAL A 67 16.44 -11.91 25.65
CA VAL A 67 15.30 -11.21 25.08
C VAL A 67 15.73 -10.48 23.82
N LEU A 68 15.10 -10.78 22.69
CA LEU A 68 15.32 -10.07 21.42
C LEU A 68 14.05 -9.30 21.04
N MET A 69 14.14 -7.98 20.99
CA MET A 69 13.01 -7.12 20.66
C MET A 69 13.09 -6.62 19.23
N MET A 70 11.97 -6.71 18.52
CA MET A 70 11.79 -6.17 17.17
C MET A 70 11.02 -4.84 17.22
N PRO A 71 11.29 -3.89 16.30
CA PRO A 71 10.53 -2.67 16.20
C PRO A 71 9.06 -2.96 15.84
N LEU A 72 8.18 -2.02 16.15
CA LEU A 72 6.78 -2.11 15.79
C LEU A 72 6.59 -1.74 14.33
N LEU A 73 5.81 -2.54 13.61
CA LEU A 73 5.38 -2.19 12.26
C LEU A 73 4.44 -0.98 12.32
N VAL A 74 4.79 0.06 11.58
CA VAL A 74 3.97 1.27 11.43
C VAL A 74 2.81 0.96 10.49
N GLY A 75 1.61 1.43 10.84
CA GLY A 75 0.40 1.19 10.06
C GLY A 75 0.34 2.02 8.77
N LEU A 76 -0.76 1.89 8.05
CA LEU A 76 -1.00 2.58 6.77
C LEU A 76 -0.94 4.11 6.86
N ASP A 77 -1.10 4.67 8.07
CA ASP A 77 -1.02 6.11 8.34
C ASP A 77 0.42 6.64 8.41
N GLY A 78 1.43 5.77 8.48
CA GLY A 78 2.85 6.17 8.56
C GLY A 78 3.30 6.72 9.91
N GLU A 79 2.44 6.73 10.93
CA GLU A 79 2.75 7.33 12.23
C GLU A 79 2.54 6.37 13.40
N LYS A 80 1.37 5.72 13.44
CA LYS A 80 0.99 4.88 14.58
C LYS A 80 1.39 3.44 14.31
N LYS A 81 1.59 2.68 15.39
CA LYS A 81 1.71 1.22 15.26
C LYS A 81 0.49 0.66 14.53
N MET A 82 0.73 -0.33 13.68
CA MET A 82 -0.33 -1.02 12.96
C MET A 82 -1.30 -1.67 13.96
N SER A 83 -2.60 -1.40 13.82
CA SER A 83 -3.63 -2.00 14.66
C SER A 83 -5.01 -1.97 14.01
N LYS A 84 -5.86 -2.94 14.37
CA LYS A 84 -7.26 -2.96 13.92
C LYS A 84 -8.06 -1.78 14.45
N SER A 85 -7.80 -1.34 15.69
CA SER A 85 -8.51 -0.24 16.34
C SER A 85 -8.19 1.12 15.71
N ALA A 86 -7.00 1.31 15.17
CA ALA A 86 -6.64 2.51 14.41
C ALA A 86 -7.04 2.44 12.93
N HIS A 87 -7.65 1.34 12.48
CA HIS A 87 -8.03 1.09 11.08
C HIS A 87 -6.88 1.27 10.08
N ASN A 88 -5.62 1.09 10.53
CA ASN A 88 -4.41 1.34 9.75
C ASN A 88 -3.64 0.03 9.47
N TYR A 89 -4.36 -1.08 9.28
CA TYR A 89 -3.78 -2.43 9.20
C TYR A 89 -4.01 -3.13 7.87
N ILE A 90 -3.14 -4.10 7.58
CA ILE A 90 -3.30 -5.09 6.51
C ILE A 90 -3.53 -6.43 7.20
N GLY A 91 -4.67 -7.06 6.93
CA GLY A 91 -4.98 -8.37 7.49
C GLY A 91 -4.36 -9.48 6.66
N VAL A 92 -3.77 -10.49 7.31
CA VAL A 92 -3.18 -11.66 6.63
C VAL A 92 -4.22 -12.55 5.94
N SER A 93 -5.49 -12.37 6.26
CA SER A 93 -6.63 -13.11 5.69
C SER A 93 -7.55 -12.24 4.84
N GLU A 94 -7.12 -11.02 4.51
CA GLU A 94 -7.88 -10.13 3.63
C GLU A 94 -7.84 -10.64 2.19
N ALA A 95 -8.74 -10.15 1.34
CA ALA A 95 -8.67 -10.52 -0.07
C ALA A 95 -7.37 -9.99 -0.71
N PRO A 96 -6.76 -10.71 -1.67
CA PRO A 96 -5.54 -10.27 -2.35
C PRO A 96 -5.62 -8.84 -2.90
N SER A 97 -6.76 -8.46 -3.48
CA SER A 97 -6.97 -7.12 -4.02
C SER A 97 -7.09 -6.02 -2.94
N GLU A 98 -7.60 -6.34 -1.75
CA GLU A 98 -7.61 -5.43 -0.60
C GLU A 98 -6.19 -5.24 -0.05
N MET A 99 -5.44 -6.34 0.12
CA MET A 99 -4.04 -6.28 0.54
C MET A 99 -3.22 -5.45 -0.46
N PHE A 100 -3.39 -5.70 -1.75
CA PHE A 100 -2.71 -4.95 -2.81
C PHE A 100 -3.02 -3.46 -2.71
N GLY A 101 -4.30 -3.10 -2.64
CA GLY A 101 -4.72 -1.70 -2.52
C GLY A 101 -4.13 -1.00 -1.28
N LYS A 102 -4.10 -1.69 -0.13
CA LYS A 102 -3.52 -1.14 1.11
C LYS A 102 -2.00 -0.97 1.02
N ILE A 103 -1.28 -1.94 0.47
CA ILE A 103 0.18 -1.81 0.26
C ILE A 103 0.47 -0.67 -0.71
N MET A 104 -0.31 -0.52 -1.78
CA MET A 104 -0.15 0.60 -2.72
C MET A 104 -0.46 1.97 -2.09
N SER A 105 -1.25 2.00 -1.02
CA SER A 105 -1.66 3.24 -0.35
C SER A 105 -0.62 3.84 0.61
N ILE A 106 0.38 3.04 1.03
CA ILE A 106 1.45 3.53 1.89
C ILE A 106 2.35 4.53 1.14
N SER A 107 2.94 5.47 1.89
CA SER A 107 3.89 6.43 1.32
C SER A 107 5.15 5.73 0.82
N ASP A 108 5.82 6.36 -0.14
CA ASP A 108 7.04 5.80 -0.74
C ASP A 108 8.18 5.69 0.29
N ASP A 109 8.22 6.60 1.27
CA ASP A 109 9.16 6.53 2.38
C ASP A 109 8.83 5.38 3.35
N LEU A 110 7.53 5.17 3.65
CA LEU A 110 7.10 4.13 4.58
C LEU A 110 7.35 2.72 4.02
N MET A 111 7.25 2.55 2.69
CA MET A 111 7.50 1.28 2.00
C MET A 111 8.83 0.64 2.42
N TRP A 112 9.87 1.43 2.65
CA TRP A 112 11.18 0.89 3.04
C TRP A 112 11.16 0.16 4.38
N SER A 113 10.42 0.68 5.36
CA SER A 113 10.25 -0.01 6.64
C SER A 113 9.48 -1.33 6.47
N TYR A 114 8.58 -1.42 5.49
CA TYR A 114 7.86 -2.66 5.20
C TYR A 114 8.78 -3.68 4.53
N TYR A 115 9.65 -3.25 3.61
CA TYR A 115 10.70 -4.13 3.08
C TYR A 115 11.60 -4.66 4.20
N GLU A 116 12.13 -3.78 5.05
CA GLU A 116 13.06 -4.15 6.12
C GLU A 116 12.44 -5.11 7.15
N LEU A 117 11.14 -4.96 7.46
CA LEU A 117 10.49 -5.75 8.50
C LEU A 117 9.71 -6.97 7.99
N LEU A 118 9.28 -6.97 6.73
CA LEU A 118 8.38 -8.00 6.19
C LEU A 118 8.94 -8.76 5.00
N SER A 119 9.80 -8.16 4.18
CA SER A 119 10.33 -8.80 2.96
C SER A 119 11.40 -9.84 3.31
N PHE A 120 11.47 -10.90 2.50
CA PHE A 120 12.58 -11.86 2.52
C PHE A 120 13.70 -11.49 1.54
N ARG A 121 13.59 -10.36 0.86
CA ARG A 121 14.66 -9.86 -0.01
C ARG A 121 15.88 -9.45 0.82
N PRO A 122 17.10 -9.73 0.35
CA PRO A 122 18.31 -9.25 1.00
C PRO A 122 18.31 -7.73 1.14
N LEU A 123 18.84 -7.21 2.25
CA LEU A 123 18.93 -5.77 2.48
C LEU A 123 19.76 -5.04 1.41
N GLU A 124 20.70 -5.73 0.78
CA GLU A 124 21.48 -5.23 -0.35
C GLU A 124 20.59 -4.94 -1.58
N GLU A 125 19.61 -5.80 -1.85
CA GLU A 125 18.63 -5.61 -2.93
C GLU A 125 17.69 -4.45 -2.61
N VAL A 126 17.22 -4.36 -1.36
CA VAL A 126 16.40 -3.22 -0.91
C VAL A 126 17.17 -1.90 -1.04
N ALA A 127 18.48 -1.90 -0.76
CA ALA A 127 19.34 -0.73 -0.96
C ALA A 127 19.50 -0.35 -2.44
N GLN A 128 19.52 -1.34 -3.35
CA GLN A 128 19.50 -1.09 -4.79
C GLN A 128 18.20 -0.42 -5.23
N PHE A 129 17.03 -0.93 -4.78
CA PHE A 129 15.74 -0.28 -5.07
C PHE A 129 15.68 1.17 -4.59
N LYS A 130 16.22 1.46 -3.38
CA LYS A 130 16.32 2.84 -2.87
C LYS A 130 17.13 3.73 -3.82
N ALA A 131 18.27 3.23 -4.33
CA ALA A 131 19.12 3.96 -5.26
C ALA A 131 18.46 4.16 -6.63
N GLU A 132 17.77 3.16 -7.16
CA GLU A 132 17.02 3.26 -8.42
C GLU A 132 15.93 4.33 -8.34
N VAL A 133 15.16 4.35 -7.25
CA VAL A 133 14.14 5.37 -7.00
C VAL A 133 14.77 6.76 -6.91
N ALA A 134 15.90 6.91 -6.21
CA ALA A 134 16.63 8.18 -6.14
C ALA A 134 17.13 8.65 -7.52
N ASN A 135 17.39 7.72 -8.45
CA ASN A 135 17.82 7.98 -9.82
C ASN A 135 16.65 8.14 -10.82
N GLY A 136 15.40 8.16 -10.34
CA GLY A 136 14.21 8.44 -11.16
C GLY A 136 13.35 7.23 -11.53
N ALA A 137 13.63 6.05 -10.99
CA ALA A 137 12.69 4.93 -11.09
C ALA A 137 11.39 5.25 -10.34
N ASN A 138 10.27 4.71 -10.81
CA ASN A 138 8.97 4.99 -10.21
C ASN A 138 8.79 4.17 -8.91
N PRO A 139 8.61 4.80 -7.73
CA PRO A 139 8.37 4.08 -6.47
C PRO A 139 7.17 3.13 -6.53
N ARG A 140 6.20 3.42 -7.40
CA ARG A 140 5.04 2.56 -7.64
C ARG A 140 5.46 1.14 -8.01
N ASP A 141 6.44 0.99 -8.88
CA ASP A 141 6.85 -0.31 -9.40
C ASP A 141 7.48 -1.14 -8.29
N ILE A 142 8.25 -0.49 -7.41
CA ILE A 142 8.82 -1.12 -6.20
C ILE A 142 7.72 -1.48 -5.19
N LYS A 143 6.65 -0.68 -5.04
CA LYS A 143 5.50 -1.05 -4.20
C LYS A 143 4.74 -2.25 -4.75
N ILE A 144 4.61 -2.37 -6.08
CA ILE A 144 4.00 -3.53 -6.73
C ILE A 144 4.78 -4.80 -6.39
N LEU A 145 6.13 -4.76 -6.45
CA LEU A 145 6.96 -5.90 -6.07
C LEU A 145 6.73 -6.34 -4.61
N LEU A 146 6.63 -5.38 -3.68
CA LEU A 146 6.32 -5.66 -2.27
C LEU A 146 4.92 -6.28 -2.11
N ALA A 147 3.92 -5.70 -2.80
CA ALA A 147 2.55 -6.19 -2.75
C ALA A 147 2.46 -7.64 -3.23
N LYS A 148 3.11 -7.95 -4.36
CA LYS A 148 3.14 -9.30 -4.91
C LYS A 148 3.82 -10.28 -3.97
N GLU A 149 4.94 -9.91 -3.36
CA GLU A 149 5.65 -10.76 -2.41
C GLU A 149 4.78 -11.10 -1.19
N ILE A 150 4.16 -10.08 -0.59
CA ILE A 150 3.32 -10.27 0.60
C ILE A 150 2.10 -11.13 0.27
N ILE A 151 1.41 -10.86 -0.85
CA ILE A 151 0.23 -11.62 -1.27
C ILE A 151 0.62 -13.07 -1.59
N ALA A 152 1.70 -13.30 -2.33
CA ALA A 152 2.14 -14.65 -2.68
C ALA A 152 2.46 -15.49 -1.43
N ARG A 153 2.89 -14.85 -0.33
CA ARG A 153 3.20 -15.52 0.93
C ARG A 153 1.95 -15.99 1.69
N PHE A 154 0.88 -15.22 1.68
CA PHE A 154 -0.35 -15.52 2.45
C PHE A 154 -1.47 -16.13 1.60
N HIS A 155 -1.36 -16.03 0.27
CA HIS A 155 -2.29 -16.59 -0.71
C HIS A 155 -1.53 -17.46 -1.71
N SER A 156 -1.34 -16.99 -2.94
CA SER A 156 -0.58 -17.68 -3.98
C SER A 156 0.06 -16.69 -4.95
N GLN A 157 1.03 -17.16 -5.72
CA GLN A 157 1.63 -16.36 -6.79
C GLN A 157 0.58 -15.93 -7.84
N ALA A 158 -0.37 -16.82 -8.16
CA ALA A 158 -1.44 -16.53 -9.11
C ALA A 158 -2.37 -15.42 -8.60
N ASP A 159 -2.68 -15.41 -7.30
CA ASP A 159 -3.49 -14.35 -6.68
C ASP A 159 -2.77 -13.00 -6.67
N ALA A 160 -1.45 -13.01 -6.44
CA ALA A 160 -0.62 -11.82 -6.51
C ALA A 160 -0.62 -11.19 -7.92
N ASP A 161 -0.46 -12.02 -8.95
CA ASP A 161 -0.49 -11.57 -10.35
C ASP A 161 -1.90 -11.08 -10.73
N ALA A 162 -2.95 -11.78 -10.31
CA ALA A 162 -4.33 -11.36 -10.54
C ALA A 162 -4.66 -10.03 -9.86
N ALA A 163 -4.21 -9.82 -8.62
CA ALA A 163 -4.42 -8.58 -7.88
C ALA A 163 -3.72 -7.38 -8.54
N GLU A 164 -2.51 -7.57 -9.09
CA GLU A 164 -1.81 -6.55 -9.87
C GLU A 164 -2.63 -6.17 -11.12
N GLN A 165 -3.08 -7.17 -11.88
CA GLN A 165 -3.89 -6.92 -13.08
C GLN A 165 -5.20 -6.21 -12.74
N GLU A 166 -5.87 -6.63 -11.67
CA GLU A 166 -7.09 -5.97 -11.20
C GLU A 166 -6.82 -4.51 -10.81
N PHE A 167 -5.71 -4.24 -10.10
CA PHE A 167 -5.33 -2.89 -9.71
C PHE A 167 -5.04 -2.02 -10.94
N ILE A 168 -4.29 -2.53 -11.93
CA ILE A 168 -4.02 -1.83 -13.19
C ILE A 168 -5.33 -1.54 -13.92
N ASN A 169 -6.19 -2.54 -14.04
CA ASN A 169 -7.50 -2.42 -14.70
C ASN A 169 -8.39 -1.42 -13.98
N ARG A 170 -8.44 -1.41 -12.64
CA ARG A 170 -9.19 -0.42 -11.86
C ARG A 170 -8.59 0.97 -11.97
N PHE A 171 -7.29 1.12 -12.14
CA PHE A 171 -6.68 2.44 -12.35
C PHE A 171 -6.91 2.96 -13.78
N GLN A 172 -6.92 2.07 -14.77
CA GLN A 172 -7.26 2.39 -16.16
C GLN A 172 -8.77 2.66 -16.33
N LYS A 173 -9.63 1.83 -15.74
CA LYS A 173 -11.09 1.99 -15.73
C LYS A 173 -11.53 3.13 -14.80
N GLY A 174 -10.91 3.29 -13.64
CA GLY A 174 -11.19 4.41 -12.72
C GLY A 174 -10.66 5.75 -13.21
N ALA A 175 -9.75 5.74 -14.19
CA ALA A 175 -9.48 6.93 -14.99
C ALA A 175 -10.65 7.23 -15.94
N MET A 176 -11.34 6.21 -16.46
CA MET A 176 -12.41 6.35 -17.45
C MET A 176 -13.80 6.48 -16.78
N PRO A 177 -14.46 7.64 -16.83
CA PRO A 177 -15.77 7.85 -16.21
C PRO A 177 -16.82 6.84 -16.73
N GLU A 178 -17.68 6.31 -15.86
CA GLU A 178 -18.83 5.47 -16.28
C GLU A 178 -19.82 6.27 -17.14
N GLU A 179 -20.02 7.54 -16.80
CA GLU A 179 -20.72 8.53 -17.63
C GLU A 179 -19.72 9.51 -18.24
N MET A 180 -19.68 9.59 -19.56
CA MET A 180 -18.89 10.58 -20.29
C MET A 180 -19.73 11.24 -21.37
N PRO A 181 -19.48 12.53 -21.70
CA PRO A 181 -20.17 13.21 -22.77
C PRO A 181 -20.03 12.46 -24.10
N GLU A 182 -21.14 12.30 -24.80
CA GLU A 182 -21.19 11.68 -26.13
C GLU A 182 -21.35 12.75 -27.21
N PHE A 183 -20.57 12.63 -28.29
CA PHE A 183 -20.63 13.53 -29.44
C PHE A 183 -20.67 12.76 -30.74
N GLU A 184 -21.35 13.31 -31.73
CA GLU A 184 -21.37 12.80 -33.10
C GLU A 184 -20.70 13.78 -34.05
N PHE A 185 -19.82 13.28 -34.92
CA PHE A 185 -19.18 14.05 -35.98
C PHE A 185 -19.28 13.31 -37.32
N GLU A 186 -19.20 14.07 -38.41
CA GLU A 186 -19.05 13.50 -39.76
C GLU A 186 -17.60 13.06 -39.99
N SER A 187 -17.41 12.03 -40.81
CA SER A 187 -16.08 11.62 -41.27
C SER A 187 -15.29 12.77 -41.92
N GLY A 188 -13.96 12.74 -41.76
CA GLY A 188 -13.06 13.76 -42.28
C GLY A 188 -12.71 14.88 -41.31
N ILE A 189 -13.24 14.88 -40.08
CA ILE A 189 -12.82 15.83 -39.04
C ILE A 189 -11.37 15.55 -38.59
N ALA A 190 -10.55 16.60 -38.55
CA ALA A 190 -9.19 16.50 -38.02
C ALA A 190 -9.21 16.42 -36.48
N ILE A 191 -8.35 15.59 -35.89
CA ILE A 191 -8.28 15.39 -34.43
C ILE A 191 -8.24 16.70 -33.60
N PRO A 192 -7.43 17.72 -33.97
CA PRO A 192 -7.40 18.96 -33.18
C PRO A 192 -8.75 19.70 -33.14
N ASN A 193 -9.56 19.58 -34.21
CA ASN A 193 -10.90 20.16 -34.28
C ASN A 193 -11.86 19.34 -33.45
N LEU A 194 -11.83 18.00 -33.58
CA LEU A 194 -12.65 17.09 -32.78
C LEU A 194 -12.43 17.30 -31.29
N LEU A 195 -11.18 17.35 -30.82
CA LEU A 195 -10.86 17.54 -29.40
C LEU A 195 -11.39 18.89 -28.87
N LYS A 196 -11.37 19.94 -29.69
CA LYS A 196 -11.90 21.26 -29.32
C LYS A 196 -13.43 21.25 -29.28
N GLU A 197 -14.06 20.70 -30.31
CA GLU A 197 -15.52 20.66 -30.44
C GLU A 197 -16.17 19.73 -29.40
N ALA A 198 -15.50 18.65 -29.01
CA ALA A 198 -15.88 17.79 -27.88
C ALA A 198 -15.59 18.44 -26.50
N GLY A 199 -15.10 19.68 -26.45
CA GLY A 199 -14.81 20.41 -25.21
C GLY A 199 -13.63 19.88 -24.38
N LEU A 200 -12.82 18.98 -24.94
CA LEU A 200 -11.68 18.39 -24.25
C LEU A 200 -10.50 19.37 -24.11
N VAL A 201 -10.37 20.31 -25.04
CA VAL A 201 -9.34 21.37 -25.04
C VAL A 201 -9.94 22.74 -25.34
N ALA A 202 -9.25 23.81 -24.93
CA ALA A 202 -9.76 25.18 -25.12
C ALA A 202 -9.63 25.70 -26.56
N SER A 203 -8.68 25.15 -27.33
CA SER A 203 -8.43 25.56 -28.72
C SER A 203 -7.74 24.46 -29.52
N THR A 204 -7.72 24.58 -30.85
CA THR A 204 -6.99 23.66 -31.74
C THR A 204 -5.47 23.69 -31.50
N SER A 205 -4.91 24.87 -31.21
CA SER A 205 -3.51 25.03 -30.82
C SER A 205 -3.18 24.33 -29.49
N ASP A 206 -4.12 24.35 -28.54
CA ASP A 206 -4.02 23.61 -27.29
C ASP A 206 -4.06 22.10 -27.52
N ALA A 207 -4.94 21.63 -28.42
CA ALA A 207 -4.97 20.23 -28.87
C ALA A 207 -3.62 19.77 -29.43
N LEU A 208 -3.04 20.51 -30.38
CA LEU A 208 -1.74 20.20 -30.97
C LEU A 208 -0.62 20.12 -29.92
N ARG A 209 -0.63 21.05 -28.95
CA ARG A 209 0.31 21.04 -27.83
C ARG A 209 0.13 19.82 -26.95
N MET A 210 -1.10 19.46 -26.58
CA MET A 210 -1.40 18.31 -25.74
C MET A 210 -1.03 16.99 -26.42
N ILE A 211 -1.26 16.86 -27.74
CA ILE A 211 -0.85 15.69 -28.53
C ILE A 211 0.67 15.57 -28.51
N LYS A 212 1.40 16.66 -28.79
CA LYS A 212 2.86 16.68 -28.77
C LYS A 212 3.45 16.33 -27.39
N GLN A 213 2.74 16.68 -26.32
CA GLN A 213 3.12 16.35 -24.94
C GLN A 213 2.72 14.93 -24.52
N GLY A 214 2.03 14.17 -25.38
CA GLY A 214 1.57 12.82 -25.04
C GLY A 214 0.40 12.78 -24.06
N ALA A 215 -0.31 13.90 -23.90
CA ALA A 215 -1.41 14.03 -22.96
C ALA A 215 -2.76 13.58 -23.55
N VAL A 216 -2.81 13.21 -24.84
CA VAL A 216 -4.01 12.75 -25.53
C VAL A 216 -3.94 11.24 -25.72
N LYS A 217 -5.04 10.55 -25.43
CA LYS A 217 -5.20 9.12 -25.66
C LYS A 217 -6.48 8.83 -26.44
N LEU A 218 -6.42 7.83 -27.30
CA LEU A 218 -7.53 7.23 -28.04
C LEU A 218 -7.68 5.79 -27.55
N ASP A 219 -8.84 5.43 -27.00
CA ASP A 219 -9.14 4.10 -26.46
C ASP A 219 -8.07 3.59 -25.47
N GLY A 220 -7.46 4.52 -24.71
CA GLY A 220 -6.41 4.25 -23.72
C GLY A 220 -4.98 4.26 -24.27
N GLU A 221 -4.80 4.24 -25.58
CA GLU A 221 -3.50 4.31 -26.26
C GLU A 221 -3.10 5.77 -26.54
N LYS A 222 -1.80 6.07 -26.46
CA LYS A 222 -1.29 7.43 -26.66
C LYS A 222 -1.41 7.84 -28.13
N LEU A 223 -1.99 9.01 -28.37
CA LEU A 223 -2.14 9.58 -29.71
C LEU A 223 -0.93 10.48 -30.01
N GLU A 224 -0.16 10.11 -31.03
CA GLU A 224 1.07 10.83 -31.40
C GLU A 224 0.94 11.64 -32.70
N ASP A 225 0.07 11.21 -33.62
CA ASP A 225 -0.13 11.89 -34.91
C ASP A 225 -1.22 12.96 -34.84
N ALA A 226 -0.78 14.23 -34.83
CA ALA A 226 -1.66 15.39 -34.86
C ALA A 226 -2.41 15.61 -36.19
N LYS A 227 -2.02 14.90 -37.27
CA LYS A 227 -2.67 14.96 -38.59
C LYS A 227 -3.65 13.80 -38.81
N LEU A 228 -3.77 12.89 -37.86
CA LEU A 228 -4.66 11.75 -37.96
C LEU A 228 -6.11 12.24 -38.16
N ILE A 229 -6.78 11.62 -39.15
CA ILE A 229 -8.22 11.74 -39.39
C ILE A 229 -8.83 10.45 -38.85
N PRO A 230 -9.67 10.52 -37.81
CA PRO A 230 -10.22 9.30 -37.23
C PRO A 230 -11.15 8.58 -38.20
N ALA A 231 -11.14 7.25 -38.14
CA ALA A 231 -12.03 6.40 -38.91
C ALA A 231 -13.48 6.44 -38.39
N CYS A 232 -14.43 6.05 -39.24
CA CYS A 232 -15.82 5.86 -38.83
C CYS A 232 -15.93 4.81 -37.71
N GLY A 233 -16.85 5.03 -36.78
CA GLY A 233 -17.03 4.19 -35.59
C GLY A 233 -17.05 5.00 -34.29
N THR A 234 -17.18 4.30 -33.17
CA THR A 234 -17.23 4.90 -31.83
C THR A 234 -15.94 4.63 -31.07
N SER A 235 -15.30 5.69 -30.59
CA SER A 235 -14.06 5.63 -29.80
C SER A 235 -14.08 6.59 -28.61
N VAL A 236 -13.26 6.32 -27.59
CA VAL A 236 -13.09 7.17 -26.41
C VAL A 236 -11.84 8.03 -26.53
N TYR A 237 -12.02 9.33 -26.40
CA TYR A 237 -10.95 10.33 -26.42
C TYR A 237 -10.70 10.83 -25.00
N GLN A 238 -9.45 10.78 -24.56
CA GLN A 238 -9.01 11.25 -23.25
C GLN A 238 -7.96 12.34 -23.40
N VAL A 239 -8.12 13.43 -22.64
CA VAL A 239 -7.10 14.49 -22.51
C VAL A 239 -6.74 14.66 -21.03
N GLY A 240 -5.48 14.38 -20.70
CA GLY A 240 -5.01 14.38 -19.31
C GLY A 240 -5.71 13.32 -18.45
N LYS A 241 -5.83 13.56 -17.14
CA LYS A 241 -6.35 12.55 -16.19
C LYS A 241 -7.87 12.55 -15.98
N ARG A 242 -8.57 13.60 -16.42
CA ARG A 242 -9.97 13.85 -16.02
C ARG A 242 -10.94 14.21 -17.15
N LYS A 243 -10.45 14.49 -18.36
CA LYS A 243 -11.31 14.87 -19.49
C LYS A 243 -11.47 13.70 -20.44
N PHE A 244 -12.71 13.27 -20.62
CA PHE A 244 -13.09 12.13 -21.45
C PHE A 244 -14.29 12.50 -22.29
N ALA A 245 -14.35 12.00 -23.52
CA ALA A 245 -15.52 12.05 -24.36
C ALA A 245 -15.63 10.77 -25.20
N ARG A 246 -16.84 10.26 -25.36
CA ARG A 246 -17.14 9.21 -26.34
C ARG A 246 -17.56 9.89 -27.63
N VAL A 247 -16.92 9.51 -28.72
CA VAL A 247 -17.17 10.16 -30.01
C VAL A 247 -17.52 9.10 -31.04
N THR A 248 -18.66 9.30 -31.71
CA THR A 248 -19.11 8.48 -32.84
C THR A 248 -18.93 9.25 -34.14
N ILE A 249 -18.22 8.66 -35.09
CA ILE A 249 -17.94 9.24 -36.40
C ILE A 249 -18.75 8.48 -37.44
N LYS A 250 -19.58 9.22 -38.19
CA LYS A 250 -20.43 8.70 -39.26
C LYS A 250 -19.65 8.52 -40.55
#